data_AF-A0A9Q0XU58-F1
#
_entry.id   AF-A0A9Q0XU58-F1
#
_cell.length_a   1.000
_cell.length_b   1.000
_cell.length_c   1.000
_cell.angle_alpha   90.00
_cell.angle_beta   90.00
_cell.angle_gamma   90.00
#
_symmetry.space_group_name_H-M   'P 1'
#
loop_
_entity.id
_entity.type
_entity.pdbx_description
1 polymer ?
#
loop_
_entity_poly.entity_id
_entity_poly.type
_entity_poly.pdbx_seq_one_letter_code
_entity_poly.pdbx_strand_id
1 'polypeptide(L)'
;MQANDLHVLMDHVQAISVLVNHMTTSHLFSGVQGLPLHRPPFLTFCLLGRALSQMPANVEIKARVRDLDQLTSNAERLSGLPGSLLLQTDTFFSVPHGRLKLRDFRDGHGQLVFYDRPDTEGPKVSHYTISHTDDPAGLLAALSQALGVQGTVKKERRLYMVGQTRVHVDRVEGLGDFMELEVVLQPEQSPQEGEEVAQRLMAKLGVRQEDLISGAYLDLLQAGGQDSP
;
A
#
# COMPACT_ATOMS: atom_id res chain seq x y z
N MET A 1 31.02 -2.01 -8.00
CA MET A 1 30.21 -0.80 -7.73
C MET A 1 29.10 -1.24 -6.80
N GLN A 2 29.12 -0.74 -5.57
CA GLN A 2 28.70 -1.42 -4.34
C GLN A 2 27.18 -1.36 -4.04
N ALA A 3 26.74 -2.34 -3.24
CA ALA A 3 25.37 -2.67 -2.84
C ALA A 3 24.71 -1.72 -1.82
N ASN A 4 24.81 -0.40 -2.02
CA ASN A 4 24.35 0.59 -1.02
C ASN A 4 23.12 1.43 -1.40
N ASP A 5 22.49 1.22 -2.55
CA ASP A 5 21.38 2.09 -3.02
C ASP A 5 19.98 1.50 -2.81
N LEU A 6 19.85 0.24 -2.36
CA LEU A 6 18.53 -0.39 -2.11
C LEU A 6 17.92 -0.03 -0.75
N HIS A 7 18.72 0.43 0.21
CA HIS A 7 18.23 0.77 1.56
C HIS A 7 17.50 2.12 1.62
N VAL A 8 17.76 3.02 0.65
CA VAL A 8 17.25 4.39 0.67
C VAL A 8 15.75 4.46 0.32
N LEU A 9 15.19 3.46 -0.38
CA LEU A 9 13.78 3.48 -0.78
C LEU A 9 12.84 2.85 0.26
N MET A 10 13.33 1.92 1.10
CA MET A 10 12.56 1.41 2.25
C MET A 10 12.43 2.47 3.34
N ASP A 11 13.44 3.33 3.52
CA ASP A 11 13.41 4.43 4.50
C ASP A 11 12.46 5.57 4.11
N HIS A 12 12.26 5.89 2.82
CA HIS A 12 11.38 7.01 2.45
C HIS A 12 9.88 6.71 2.56
N VAL A 13 9.48 5.43 2.50
CA VAL A 13 8.09 5.03 2.78
C VAL A 13 7.85 4.87 4.29
N GLN A 14 8.90 4.56 5.08
CA GLN A 14 8.81 4.42 6.54
C GLN A 14 9.06 5.72 7.33
N ALA A 15 9.86 6.67 6.84
CA ALA A 15 10.22 7.89 7.58
C ALA A 15 9.03 8.80 7.89
N ILE A 16 8.00 8.84 7.02
CA ILE A 16 6.81 9.67 7.26
C ILE A 16 5.91 9.06 8.36
N SER A 17 5.90 7.73 8.50
CA SER A 17 5.06 7.08 9.51
C SER A 17 5.70 7.03 10.91
N VAL A 18 7.03 7.13 11.02
CA VAL A 18 7.75 7.11 12.30
C VAL A 18 7.95 8.53 12.87
N LEU A 19 8.18 9.56 12.04
CA LEU A 19 8.42 10.92 12.53
C LEU A 19 7.20 11.53 13.24
N VAL A 20 5.98 11.13 12.88
CA VAL A 20 4.74 11.64 13.50
C VAL A 20 4.53 11.07 14.90
N ASN A 21 5.10 9.90 15.23
CA ASN A 21 4.94 9.27 16.55
C ASN A 21 6.01 9.69 17.59
N HIS A 22 7.15 10.26 17.17
CA HIS A 22 8.26 10.57 18.09
C HIS A 22 8.34 12.02 18.57
N MET A 23 7.48 12.94 18.11
CA MET A 23 7.44 14.32 18.63
C MET A 23 6.62 14.52 19.91
N THR A 24 6.02 13.47 20.47
CA THR A 24 5.30 13.51 21.75
C THR A 24 5.92 12.61 22.80
N THR A 25 7.24 12.66 23.02
CA THR A 25 7.84 12.14 24.26
C THR A 25 9.26 12.63 24.48
N SER A 26 9.43 13.88 24.90
CA SER A 26 10.60 14.26 25.70
C SER A 26 10.52 15.72 26.12
N HIS A 27 9.95 15.97 27.30
CA HIS A 27 10.48 17.03 28.16
C HIS A 27 10.23 16.68 29.63
N LEU A 28 11.30 16.93 30.41
CA LEU A 28 11.41 16.95 31.88
C LEU A 28 11.74 15.60 32.53
N PHE A 29 12.97 15.47 33.04
CA PHE A 29 13.25 15.74 34.47
C PHE A 29 14.76 15.61 34.77
N SER A 30 15.38 16.68 35.27
CA SER A 30 16.54 16.61 36.15
C SER A 30 16.48 17.81 37.08
N GLY A 31 16.30 17.55 38.37
CA GLY A 31 16.43 18.58 39.39
C GLY A 31 15.64 18.33 40.67
N VAL A 32 16.39 18.15 41.75
CA VAL A 32 16.06 18.48 43.15
C VAL A 32 15.59 17.33 44.07
N GLN A 33 16.36 17.18 45.15
CA GLN A 33 16.26 16.29 46.30
C GLN A 33 15.20 16.76 47.33
N GLY A 34 14.63 15.84 48.12
CA GLY A 34 14.02 16.14 49.44
C GLY A 34 12.61 15.56 49.68
N LEU A 35 12.49 14.64 50.64
CA LEU A 35 11.27 14.06 51.26
C LEU A 35 10.53 15.06 52.20
N PRO A 36 9.35 14.79 52.86
CA PRO A 36 8.50 13.58 52.92
C PRO A 36 6.94 13.78 52.84
N LEU A 37 6.22 12.63 52.83
CA LEU A 37 4.84 12.30 53.26
C LEU A 37 3.68 13.34 53.20
N HIS A 38 2.68 13.08 52.34
CA HIS A 38 1.24 13.06 52.69
C HIS A 38 0.36 12.53 51.51
N ARG A 39 -0.53 11.57 51.77
CA ARG A 39 -1.75 11.27 50.95
C ARG A 39 -2.82 12.30 51.32
N PRO A 40 -3.70 12.82 50.41
CA PRO A 40 -4.84 12.10 49.78
C PRO A 40 -5.29 12.72 48.41
N PRO A 41 -6.57 12.67 47.95
CA PRO A 41 -7.44 11.54 47.60
C PRO A 41 -7.70 11.42 46.07
N PHE A 42 -8.49 10.41 45.71
CA PHE A 42 -8.94 10.02 44.37
C PHE A 42 -9.75 11.08 43.58
N LEU A 43 -9.64 10.95 42.26
CA LEU A 43 -10.49 11.48 41.17
C LEU A 43 -10.55 12.99 40.94
N THR A 44 -9.80 13.46 39.93
CA THR A 44 -10.25 14.54 39.03
C THR A 44 -9.58 14.36 37.65
N PHE A 45 -10.44 14.21 36.65
CA PHE A 45 -10.30 14.56 35.23
C PHE A 45 -8.93 14.43 34.55
N CYS A 46 -8.85 13.48 33.61
CA CYS A 46 -8.15 13.69 32.35
C CYS A 46 -8.98 13.05 31.23
N LEU A 47 -9.93 13.81 30.69
CA LEU A 47 -10.34 13.68 29.29
C LEU A 47 -9.13 14.11 28.44
N LEU A 48 -8.17 13.21 28.25
CA LEU A 48 -7.23 13.37 27.14
C LEU A 48 -7.94 12.76 25.94
N GLY A 49 -8.49 13.64 25.10
CA GLY A 49 -9.02 13.27 23.79
C GLY A 49 -7.97 12.43 23.08
N ARG A 50 -8.33 11.18 22.77
CA ARG A 50 -7.67 10.45 21.71
C ARG A 50 -7.74 11.34 20.47
N ALA A 51 -6.64 11.97 20.11
CA ALA A 51 -6.43 12.37 18.74
C ALA A 51 -6.62 11.09 17.94
N LEU A 52 -7.74 10.99 17.23
CA LEU A 52 -7.94 9.98 16.21
C LEU A 52 -6.79 10.22 15.23
N SER A 53 -5.73 9.41 15.30
CA SER A 53 -4.85 9.22 14.15
C SER A 53 -5.79 8.78 13.03
N GLN A 54 -6.19 9.72 12.19
CA GLN A 54 -6.92 9.38 10.98
C GLN A 54 -6.02 8.41 10.22
N MET A 55 -6.51 7.19 10.05
CA MET A 55 -5.80 6.21 9.26
C MET A 55 -5.63 6.77 7.85
N PRO A 56 -4.45 6.58 7.21
CA PRO A 56 -4.21 7.10 5.88
C PRO A 56 -5.27 6.54 4.92
N ALA A 57 -6.06 7.43 4.33
CA ALA A 57 -7.04 7.10 3.31
C ALA A 57 -6.42 7.32 1.93
N ASN A 58 -6.72 6.44 0.98
CA ASN A 58 -6.23 6.53 -0.38
C ASN A 58 -7.37 6.42 -1.39
N VAL A 59 -7.24 7.14 -2.50
CA VAL A 59 -8.08 6.96 -3.69
C VAL A 59 -7.27 6.14 -4.69
N GLU A 60 -7.83 5.03 -5.13
CA GLU A 60 -7.20 4.09 -6.07
C GLU A 60 -7.94 4.09 -7.40
N ILE A 61 -7.22 4.30 -8.51
CA ILE A 61 -7.72 4.10 -9.88
C ILE A 61 -6.86 3.05 -10.56
N LYS A 62 -7.49 2.10 -11.26
CA LYS A 62 -6.80 1.07 -12.04
C LYS A 62 -7.26 1.09 -13.49
N ALA A 63 -6.32 0.93 -14.40
CA ALA A 63 -6.59 0.93 -15.84
C ALA A 63 -5.74 -0.11 -16.58
N ARG A 64 -6.26 -0.61 -17.69
CA ARG A 64 -5.46 -1.38 -18.66
C ARG A 64 -4.55 -0.44 -19.45
N VAL A 65 -3.35 -0.88 -19.76
CA VAL A 65 -2.37 -0.09 -20.51
C VAL A 65 -2.31 -0.57 -21.94
N ARG A 66 -2.53 0.34 -22.89
CA ARG A 66 -2.48 0.05 -24.34
C ARG A 66 -1.08 0.23 -24.92
N ASP A 67 -0.38 1.26 -24.45
CA ASP A 67 0.97 1.62 -24.90
C ASP A 67 1.85 1.80 -23.66
N LEU A 68 2.61 0.75 -23.34
CA LEU A 68 3.45 0.70 -22.15
C LEU A 68 4.63 1.68 -22.24
N ASP A 69 5.18 1.87 -23.43
CA ASP A 69 6.34 2.73 -23.66
C ASP A 69 5.95 4.20 -23.49
N GLN A 70 4.82 4.60 -24.07
CA GLN A 70 4.29 5.95 -23.91
C GLN A 70 3.91 6.25 -22.45
N LEU A 71 3.23 5.32 -21.77
CA LEU A 71 2.88 5.48 -20.36
C LEU A 71 4.14 5.62 -19.49
N THR A 72 5.12 4.76 -19.69
CA THR A 72 6.40 4.78 -18.97
C THR A 72 7.13 6.09 -19.17
N SER A 73 7.28 6.54 -20.42
CA SER A 73 7.94 7.81 -20.74
C SER A 73 7.22 9.02 -20.11
N ASN A 74 5.88 9.02 -20.12
CA ASN A 74 5.09 10.04 -19.43
C ASN A 74 5.30 10.00 -17.91
N ALA A 75 5.29 8.81 -17.31
CA ALA A 75 5.48 8.63 -15.87
C ALA A 75 6.86 9.13 -15.43
N GLU A 76 7.93 8.75 -16.14
CA GLU A 76 9.30 9.22 -15.88
C GLU A 76 9.44 10.74 -16.00
N ARG A 77 8.83 11.33 -17.04
CA ARG A 77 8.83 12.78 -17.22
C ARG A 77 8.09 13.51 -16.10
N LEU A 78 7.00 12.94 -15.61
CA LEU A 78 6.18 13.52 -14.54
C LEU A 78 6.80 13.34 -13.16
N SER A 79 7.47 12.22 -12.90
CA SER A 79 8.19 11.96 -11.65
C SER A 79 9.56 12.66 -11.61
N GLY A 80 10.15 12.92 -12.77
CA GLY A 80 11.52 13.43 -12.91
C GLY A 80 12.60 12.39 -12.66
N LEU A 81 12.24 11.12 -12.43
CA LEU A 81 13.15 10.02 -12.09
C LEU A 81 12.72 8.72 -12.78
N PRO A 82 13.66 7.83 -13.11
CA PRO A 82 13.33 6.50 -13.61
C PRO A 82 12.53 5.70 -12.57
N GLY A 83 11.68 4.80 -13.05
CA GLY A 83 10.84 3.97 -12.19
C GLY A 83 11.66 2.94 -11.42
N SER A 84 11.28 2.69 -10.16
CA SER A 84 11.87 1.61 -9.37
C SER A 84 11.21 0.28 -9.71
N LEU A 85 12.01 -0.71 -10.13
CA LEU A 85 11.51 -2.05 -10.46
C LEU A 85 11.36 -2.91 -9.19
N LEU A 86 10.16 -3.48 -9.02
CA LEU A 86 9.81 -4.41 -7.96
C LEU A 86 9.26 -5.69 -8.58
N LEU A 87 9.87 -6.83 -8.26
CA LEU A 87 9.36 -8.14 -8.66
C LEU A 87 8.50 -8.70 -7.54
N GLN A 88 7.27 -9.09 -7.84
CA GLN A 88 6.31 -9.50 -6.82
C GLN A 88 5.58 -10.77 -7.21
N THR A 89 5.50 -11.71 -6.26
CA THR A 89 4.60 -12.86 -6.33
C THR A 89 3.60 -12.77 -5.18
N ASP A 90 2.35 -12.44 -5.50
CA ASP A 90 1.26 -12.36 -4.53
C ASP A 90 0.49 -13.69 -4.54
N THR A 91 0.59 -14.50 -3.47
CA THR A 91 -0.21 -15.72 -3.30
C THR A 91 -1.37 -15.47 -2.34
N PHE A 92 -2.58 -15.82 -2.76
CA PHE A 92 -3.82 -15.57 -2.02
C PHE A 92 -4.32 -16.86 -1.37
N PHE A 93 -4.83 -16.75 -0.14
CA PHE A 93 -5.30 -17.88 0.66
C PHE A 93 -6.80 -17.79 0.93
N SER A 94 -7.46 -18.93 1.06
CA SER A 94 -8.87 -18.99 1.42
C SER A 94 -9.06 -18.69 2.90
N VAL A 95 -9.76 -17.61 3.22
CA VAL A 95 -10.05 -17.16 4.59
C VAL A 95 -11.54 -16.85 4.74
N PRO A 96 -12.13 -17.01 5.93
CA PRO A 96 -13.57 -16.79 6.14
C PRO A 96 -13.96 -15.30 6.08
N HIS A 97 -13.02 -14.39 6.29
CA HIS A 97 -13.26 -12.94 6.32
C HIS A 97 -12.14 -12.21 5.60
N GLY A 98 -12.49 -11.14 4.88
CA GLY A 98 -11.55 -10.31 4.13
C GLY A 98 -10.78 -11.09 3.08
N ARG A 99 -9.57 -10.62 2.78
CA ARG A 99 -8.64 -11.24 1.84
C ARG A 99 -7.25 -11.30 2.49
N LEU A 100 -6.59 -12.45 2.36
CA LEU A 100 -5.24 -12.68 2.87
C LEU A 100 -4.32 -13.04 1.72
N LYS A 101 -3.20 -12.32 1.60
CA LYS A 101 -2.15 -12.64 0.63
C LYS A 101 -0.77 -12.61 1.24
N LEU A 102 0.10 -13.48 0.77
CA LEU A 102 1.54 -13.39 0.99
C LEU A 102 2.19 -12.83 -0.27
N ARG A 103 2.85 -11.69 -0.11
CA ARG A 103 3.69 -11.07 -1.12
C ARG A 103 5.13 -11.50 -0.91
N ASP A 104 5.72 -12.13 -1.91
CA ASP A 104 7.15 -12.44 -1.99
C ASP A 104 7.82 -11.42 -2.94
N PHE A 105 8.82 -10.71 -2.44
CA PHE A 105 9.61 -9.73 -3.22
C PHE A 105 10.72 -10.36 -4.06
N ARG A 106 10.86 -11.69 -4.01
CA ARG A 106 11.84 -12.50 -4.74
C ARG A 106 13.30 -12.18 -4.39
N ASP A 107 13.52 -11.57 -3.24
CA ASP A 107 14.83 -11.23 -2.68
C ASP A 107 15.08 -11.89 -1.31
N GLY A 108 14.18 -12.80 -0.89
CA GLY A 108 14.23 -13.46 0.42
C GLY A 108 13.30 -12.84 1.45
N HIS A 109 12.74 -11.66 1.18
CA HIS A 109 11.78 -11.00 2.07
C HIS A 109 10.36 -11.06 1.52
N GLY A 110 9.40 -10.93 2.43
CA GLY A 110 7.99 -10.90 2.07
C GLY A 110 7.11 -10.18 3.07
N GLN A 111 5.83 -10.09 2.73
CA GLN A 111 4.80 -9.46 3.53
C GLN A 111 3.54 -10.32 3.52
N LEU A 112 3.05 -10.67 4.70
CA LEU A 112 1.69 -11.16 4.87
C LEU A 112 0.75 -9.96 5.01
N VAL A 113 -0.19 -9.84 4.08
CA VAL A 113 -1.11 -8.71 3.98
C VAL A 113 -2.54 -9.21 4.11
N PHE A 114 -3.19 -8.81 5.20
CA PHE A 114 -4.64 -8.90 5.33
C PHE A 114 -5.26 -7.58 4.89
N TYR A 115 -6.36 -7.63 4.15
CA TYR A 115 -7.14 -6.45 3.84
C TYR A 115 -8.62 -6.79 3.70
N ASP A 116 -9.47 -5.85 4.10
CA ASP A 116 -10.90 -5.91 3.87
C ASP A 116 -11.32 -4.77 2.94
N ARG A 117 -11.88 -5.15 1.79
CA ARG A 117 -12.48 -4.23 0.83
C ARG A 117 -13.89 -4.76 0.59
N PRO A 118 -14.95 -4.02 0.96
CA PRO A 118 -16.29 -4.36 0.48
C PRO A 118 -16.29 -4.36 -1.06
N ASP A 119 -17.23 -4.98 -1.76
CA ASP A 119 -17.24 -5.03 -3.24
C ASP A 119 -18.15 -3.93 -3.87
N THR A 120 -18.34 -2.79 -3.21
CA THR A 120 -19.13 -1.63 -3.71
C THR A 120 -18.38 -0.68 -4.69
N GLU A 121 -19.08 0.13 -5.48
CA GLU A 121 -18.43 1.20 -6.27
C GLU A 121 -18.12 2.44 -5.41
N GLY A 122 -17.05 3.18 -5.73
CA GLY A 122 -16.68 4.45 -5.06
C GLY A 122 -15.44 4.42 -4.14
N PRO A 123 -15.00 5.58 -3.61
CA PRO A 123 -13.82 5.69 -2.76
C PRO A 123 -14.01 4.93 -1.45
N LYS A 124 -13.08 4.03 -1.14
CA LYS A 124 -13.15 3.16 0.05
C LYS A 124 -11.95 3.32 0.94
N VAL A 125 -12.24 3.44 2.23
CA VAL A 125 -11.24 3.24 3.28
C VAL A 125 -10.92 1.75 3.36
N SER A 126 -9.85 1.34 2.70
CA SER A 126 -9.34 -0.03 2.82
C SER A 126 -8.64 -0.19 4.16
N HIS A 127 -9.12 -1.09 5.01
CA HIS A 127 -8.40 -1.47 6.23
C HIS A 127 -7.42 -2.57 5.86
N TYR A 128 -6.14 -2.38 6.13
CA TYR A 128 -5.13 -3.37 5.85
C TYR A 128 -4.15 -3.50 7.03
N THR A 129 -3.65 -4.72 7.19
CA THR A 129 -2.60 -5.06 8.15
C THR A 129 -1.48 -5.75 7.39
N ILE A 130 -0.25 -5.30 7.60
CA ILE A 130 0.95 -5.84 6.97
C ILE A 130 1.87 -6.38 8.06
N SER A 131 2.26 -7.64 7.94
CA SER A 131 3.30 -8.27 8.75
C SER A 131 4.48 -8.65 7.84
N HIS A 132 5.69 -8.27 8.23
CA HIS A 132 6.91 -8.59 7.47
C HIS A 132 7.39 -10.00 7.81
N THR A 133 8.06 -10.64 6.85
CA THR A 133 8.71 -11.94 7.05
C THR A 133 10.01 -12.01 6.25
N ASP A 134 11.01 -12.66 6.84
CA ASP A 134 12.28 -13.00 6.18
C ASP A 134 12.31 -14.48 5.73
N ASP A 135 11.16 -15.17 5.80
CA ASP A 135 10.97 -16.54 5.29
C ASP A 135 9.61 -16.67 4.59
N PRO A 136 9.44 -16.01 3.42
CA PRO A 136 8.21 -16.13 2.65
C PRO A 136 7.96 -17.57 2.19
N ALA A 137 9.00 -18.35 1.92
CA ALA A 137 8.85 -19.74 1.47
C ALA A 137 8.27 -20.65 2.56
N GLY A 138 8.81 -20.58 3.79
CA GLY A 138 8.28 -21.34 4.93
C GLY A 138 6.87 -20.90 5.32
N LEU A 139 6.61 -19.59 5.32
CA LEU A 139 5.28 -19.06 5.60
C LEU A 139 4.25 -19.48 4.54
N LEU A 140 4.63 -19.47 3.26
CA LEU A 140 3.81 -20.00 2.18
C LEU A 140 3.46 -21.47 2.43
N ALA A 141 4.45 -22.31 2.71
CA ALA A 141 4.23 -23.74 2.95
C ALA A 141 3.27 -24.01 4.12
N ALA A 142 3.39 -23.26 5.21
CA ALA A 142 2.51 -23.38 6.37
C ALA A 142 1.07 -22.93 6.06
N LEU A 143 0.91 -21.75 5.45
CA LEU A 143 -0.40 -21.19 5.14
C LEU A 143 -1.12 -21.97 4.04
N SER A 144 -0.41 -22.47 3.03
CA SER A 144 -0.98 -23.33 2.00
C SER A 144 -1.57 -24.62 2.58
N GLN A 145 -0.94 -25.22 3.58
CA GLN A 145 -1.47 -26.40 4.28
C GLN A 145 -2.65 -26.08 5.18
N ALA A 146 -2.60 -24.94 5.89
CA ALA A 146 -3.61 -24.57 6.86
C ALA A 146 -4.90 -24.03 6.23
N LEU A 147 -4.78 -23.27 5.13
CA LEU A 147 -5.87 -22.47 4.55
C LEU A 147 -6.20 -22.86 3.10
N GLY A 148 -5.30 -23.54 2.40
CA GLY A 148 -5.40 -23.73 0.95
C GLY A 148 -5.04 -22.45 0.18
N VAL A 149 -4.64 -22.63 -1.09
CA VAL A 149 -4.29 -21.55 -2.00
C VAL A 149 -5.45 -21.27 -2.94
N GLN A 150 -5.89 -20.00 -2.98
CA GLN A 150 -6.93 -19.53 -3.92
C GLN A 150 -6.35 -19.21 -5.30
N GLY A 151 -5.10 -18.75 -5.34
CA GLY A 151 -4.35 -18.51 -6.58
C GLY A 151 -3.13 -17.63 -6.36
N THR A 152 -2.36 -17.43 -7.43
CA THR A 152 -1.10 -16.68 -7.40
C THR A 152 -1.06 -15.67 -8.55
N VAL A 153 -0.61 -14.45 -8.24
CA VAL A 153 -0.41 -13.36 -9.19
C VAL A 153 1.08 -13.01 -9.21
N LYS A 154 1.74 -13.20 -10.35
CA LYS A 154 3.12 -12.77 -10.58
C LYS A 154 3.12 -11.48 -11.38
N LYS A 155 3.90 -10.49 -10.94
CA LYS A 155 3.99 -9.20 -11.63
C LYS A 155 5.33 -8.53 -11.48
N GLU A 156 5.65 -7.74 -12.49
CA GLU A 156 6.74 -6.77 -12.49
C GLU A 156 6.11 -5.39 -12.34
N ARG A 157 6.47 -4.67 -11.28
CA ARG A 157 5.95 -3.32 -10.98
C ARG A 157 7.06 -2.31 -11.16
N ARG A 158 6.81 -1.29 -11.98
CA ARG A 158 7.59 -0.05 -11.97
C ARG A 158 6.83 0.98 -11.16
N LEU A 159 7.43 1.43 -10.05
CA LEU A 159 6.87 2.46 -9.18
C LEU A 159 7.47 3.83 -9.51
N TYR A 160 6.59 4.82 -9.67
CA TYR A 160 6.95 6.23 -9.78
C TYR A 160 6.22 7.04 -8.70
N MET A 161 6.87 8.11 -8.23
CA MET A 161 6.24 9.10 -7.36
C MET A 161 5.99 10.39 -8.14
N VAL A 162 4.72 10.83 -8.18
CA VAL A 162 4.30 12.08 -8.79
C VAL A 162 3.53 12.90 -7.75
N GLY A 163 4.22 13.82 -7.10
CA GLY A 163 3.67 14.55 -5.95
C GLY A 163 3.23 13.58 -4.83
N GLN A 164 1.95 13.63 -4.45
CA GLN A 164 1.37 12.74 -3.44
C GLN A 164 0.87 11.39 -3.99
N THR A 165 1.04 11.12 -5.28
CA THR A 165 0.48 9.94 -5.96
C THR A 165 1.56 8.93 -6.28
N ARG A 166 1.34 7.68 -5.88
CA ARG A 166 2.11 6.54 -6.38
C ARG A 166 1.52 6.10 -7.70
N VAL A 167 2.36 5.99 -8.72
CA VAL A 167 1.99 5.43 -10.03
C VAL A 167 2.65 4.07 -10.13
N HIS A 168 1.84 3.02 -10.13
CA HIS A 168 2.28 1.67 -10.42
C HIS A 168 2.06 1.38 -11.89
N VAL A 169 3.09 0.94 -12.59
CA VAL A 169 2.99 0.36 -13.92
C VAL A 169 3.32 -1.12 -13.79
N ASP A 170 2.29 -1.95 -13.90
CA ASP A 170 2.34 -3.37 -13.60
C ASP A 170 2.26 -4.17 -14.90
N ARG A 171 3.23 -5.05 -15.12
CA ARG A 171 3.11 -6.16 -16.07
C ARG A 171 2.74 -7.41 -15.30
N VAL A 172 1.54 -7.94 -15.53
CA VAL A 172 0.98 -9.08 -14.81
C VAL A 172 0.97 -10.31 -15.71
N GLU A 173 1.58 -11.39 -15.24
CA GLU A 173 1.63 -12.66 -15.96
C GLU A 173 0.20 -13.19 -16.22
N GLY A 174 -0.12 -13.48 -17.48
CA GLY A 174 -1.43 -13.96 -17.91
C GLY A 174 -2.50 -12.87 -18.14
N LEU A 175 -2.26 -11.61 -17.77
CA LEU A 175 -3.26 -10.52 -17.96
C LEU A 175 -2.77 -9.37 -18.86
N GLY A 176 -1.46 -9.12 -18.93
CA GLY A 176 -0.87 -8.01 -19.68
C GLY A 176 -0.50 -6.83 -18.80
N ASP A 177 -0.57 -5.62 -19.35
CA ASP A 177 -0.06 -4.40 -18.73
C ASP A 177 -1.18 -3.54 -18.14
N PHE A 178 -0.93 -2.99 -16.95
CA PHE A 178 -1.86 -2.21 -16.15
C PHE A 178 -1.19 -1.02 -15.49
N MET A 179 -2.00 -0.03 -15.15
CA MET A 179 -1.61 1.11 -14.36
C MET A 179 -2.51 1.19 -13.13
N GLU A 180 -1.93 1.55 -11.99
CA GLU A 180 -2.65 1.85 -10.76
C GLU A 180 -2.15 3.20 -10.22
N LEU A 181 -3.08 4.09 -9.88
CA LEU A 181 -2.82 5.35 -9.20
C LEU A 181 -3.30 5.22 -7.77
N GLU A 182 -2.41 5.42 -6.81
CA GLU A 182 -2.75 5.49 -5.39
C GLU A 182 -2.46 6.92 -4.89
N VAL A 183 -3.52 7.71 -4.76
CA VAL A 183 -3.46 9.07 -4.20
C VAL A 183 -3.61 8.97 -2.71
N VAL A 184 -2.53 9.22 -1.96
CA VAL A 184 -2.58 9.26 -0.50
C VAL A 184 -3.20 10.59 -0.08
N LEU A 185 -4.36 10.56 0.57
CA LEU A 185 -5.05 11.77 1.02
C LEU A 185 -4.32 12.39 2.22
N GLN A 186 -4.19 13.71 2.19
CA GLN A 186 -3.83 14.49 3.37
C GLN A 186 -5.01 14.55 4.35
N PRO A 187 -4.78 14.74 5.67
CA PRO A 187 -5.86 14.74 6.68
C PRO A 187 -7.04 15.69 6.39
N GLU A 188 -6.76 16.80 5.71
CA GLU A 188 -7.71 17.83 5.30
C GLU A 188 -8.34 17.58 3.92
N GLN A 189 -7.80 16.66 3.13
CA GLN A 189 -8.29 16.37 1.78
C GLN A 189 -9.46 15.40 1.82
N SER A 190 -10.53 15.79 1.13
CA SER A 190 -11.67 14.93 0.85
C SER A 190 -11.33 13.86 -0.20
N PRO A 191 -12.06 12.72 -0.21
CA PRO A 191 -11.92 11.73 -1.27
C PRO A 191 -12.15 12.30 -2.68
N GLN A 192 -13.03 13.29 -2.81
CA GLN A 192 -13.33 13.92 -4.10
C GLN A 192 -12.13 14.71 -4.63
N GLU A 193 -11.41 15.43 -3.77
CA GLU A 193 -10.17 16.11 -4.16
C GLU A 193 -9.10 15.10 -4.59
N GLY A 194 -8.99 13.96 -3.90
CA GLY A 194 -8.10 12.87 -4.31
C GLY A 194 -8.46 12.26 -5.66
N GLU A 195 -9.75 12.08 -5.93
CA GLU A 195 -10.24 11.61 -7.22
C GLU A 195 -9.91 12.60 -8.35
N GLU A 196 -10.09 13.90 -8.13
CA GLU A 196 -9.69 14.90 -9.11
C GLU A 196 -8.17 14.91 -9.37
N VAL A 197 -7.36 14.69 -8.34
CA VAL A 197 -5.90 14.51 -8.49
C VAL A 197 -5.61 13.31 -9.37
N ALA A 198 -6.27 12.17 -9.11
CA ALA A 198 -6.10 10.95 -9.88
C ALA A 198 -6.52 11.13 -11.35
N GLN A 199 -7.68 11.75 -11.60
CA GLN A 199 -8.19 12.02 -12.96
C GLN A 199 -7.27 12.95 -13.75
N ARG A 200 -6.77 14.03 -13.12
CA ARG A 200 -5.80 14.94 -13.75
C ARG A 200 -4.50 14.23 -14.10
N LEU A 201 -4.02 13.34 -13.23
CA LEU A 201 -2.79 12.57 -13.48
C LEU A 201 -3.00 11.52 -14.57
N MET A 202 -4.12 10.81 -14.56
CA MET A 202 -4.54 9.85 -15.58
C MET A 202 -4.51 10.48 -16.99
N ALA A 203 -5.08 11.68 -17.14
CA ALA A 203 -5.05 12.41 -18.40
C ALA A 203 -3.61 12.75 -18.86
N LYS A 204 -2.73 13.18 -17.93
CA LYS A 204 -1.32 13.46 -18.23
C LYS A 204 -0.50 12.22 -18.60
N LEU A 205 -0.90 11.05 -18.08
CA LEU A 205 -0.30 9.76 -18.40
C LEU A 205 -0.78 9.20 -19.75
N GLY A 206 -1.87 9.74 -20.31
CA GLY A 206 -2.46 9.28 -21.57
C GLY A 206 -3.44 8.11 -21.41
N VAL A 207 -3.93 7.87 -20.19
CA VAL A 207 -4.90 6.82 -19.89
C VAL A 207 -6.32 7.33 -20.10
N ARG A 208 -7.16 6.54 -20.77
CA ARG A 208 -8.54 6.90 -21.10
C ARG A 208 -9.52 6.35 -20.08
N GLN A 209 -10.67 7.01 -19.93
CA GLN A 209 -11.74 6.54 -19.04
C GLN A 209 -12.25 5.14 -19.41
N GLU A 210 -12.29 4.82 -20.69
CA GLU A 210 -12.69 3.51 -21.23
C GLU A 210 -11.72 2.37 -20.87
N ASP A 211 -10.50 2.70 -20.44
CA ASP A 211 -9.49 1.71 -20.02
C ASP A 211 -9.57 1.39 -18.53
N LEU A 212 -10.41 2.10 -17.76
CA LEU A 212 -10.57 1.85 -16.34
C LEU A 212 -11.15 0.47 -16.08
N ILE A 213 -10.61 -0.19 -15.06
CA ILE A 213 -11.04 -1.51 -14.62
C ILE A 213 -11.26 -1.51 -13.11
N SER A 214 -12.19 -2.37 -12.69
CA SER A 214 -12.49 -2.62 -11.28
C SER A 214 -12.02 -4.01 -10.87
N GLY A 215 -11.69 -4.19 -9.59
CA GLY A 215 -11.34 -5.49 -9.01
C GLY A 215 -9.83 -5.76 -8.84
N ALA A 216 -9.52 -6.91 -8.24
CA ALA A 216 -8.16 -7.38 -8.05
C ALA A 216 -7.68 -8.21 -9.26
N TYR A 217 -6.36 -8.29 -9.48
CA TYR A 217 -5.81 -9.11 -10.57
C TYR A 217 -6.16 -10.60 -10.43
N LEU A 218 -6.30 -11.11 -9.19
CA LEU A 218 -6.74 -12.49 -8.98
C LEU A 218 -8.13 -12.73 -9.56
N ASP A 219 -9.07 -11.80 -9.31
CA ASP A 219 -10.44 -11.90 -9.79
C ASP A 219 -10.48 -11.88 -11.34
N LEU A 220 -9.64 -11.04 -11.96
CA LEU A 220 -9.49 -10.98 -13.42
C LEU A 220 -8.87 -12.25 -14.03
N LEU A 221 -7.87 -12.85 -13.37
CA LEU A 221 -7.30 -14.13 -13.79
C LEU A 221 -8.33 -15.26 -13.71
N GLN A 222 -9.14 -15.28 -12.64
CA GLN A 222 -10.19 -16.28 -12.47
C GLN A 222 -11.33 -16.11 -13.48
N ALA A 223 -11.68 -14.86 -13.82
CA ALA A 223 -12.67 -14.58 -14.86
C ALA A 223 -12.17 -14.96 -16.26
N GLY A 224 -10.91 -14.64 -16.60
CA GLY A 224 -10.30 -15.02 -17.88
C GLY A 224 -10.07 -16.52 -18.06
N GLY A 225 -10.10 -17.30 -16.98
CA GLY A 225 -10.05 -18.76 -17.01
C GLY A 225 -11.38 -19.45 -17.30
N GLN A 226 -12.50 -18.71 -17.37
CA GLN A 226 -13.83 -19.27 -17.71
C GLN A 226 -14.15 -19.25 -19.21
N ASP A 227 -13.29 -18.66 -20.03
CA ASP A 227 -13.39 -18.70 -21.50
C ASP A 227 -12.41 -19.74 -22.09
N SER A 228 -12.50 -20.99 -21.63
CA SER A 228 -11.88 -22.14 -22.33
C SER A 228 -12.90 -23.29 -22.38
N PRO A 229 -13.28 -23.74 -23.60
CA PRO A 229 -14.34 -24.73 -23.80
C PRO A 229 -13.97 -26.14 -23.32
#